data_AF-K4IWV8-F1
#
_entry.id   AF-K4IWV8-F1
#
_cell.length_a   1.000
_cell.length_b   1.000
_cell.length_c   1.000
_cell.angle_alpha   90.00
_cell.angle_beta   90.00
_cell.angle_gamma   90.00
#
_symmetry.space_group_name_H-M   'P 1'
#
loop_
_entity.id
_entity.type
_entity.pdbx_description
1 polymer ?
#
loop_
_entity_poly.entity_id
_entity_poly.type
_entity_poly.pdbx_seq_one_letter_code
_entity_poly.pdbx_strand_id
1 'polypeptide(L)'
;MNTKILMIASTVFLGMSGIVLTFLPGEIISSISTTPNPISTLSFQLLGALYLGFAILNWMAKGASIGGIYNKPIAVGNFMNFGVGALALIKIILEIQMHVEIVISLTVVYITFAILFGYVFRTNPSKVE
;
A
#
# COMPACT_ATOMS: atom_id res chain seq x y z
N MET A 1 1.05 20.36 2.69
CA MET A 1 0.97 19.37 1.59
C MET A 1 -0.49 19.15 1.23
N ASN A 2 -0.84 19.04 -0.05
CA ASN A 2 -2.21 18.67 -0.44
C ASN A 2 -2.44 17.17 -0.20
N THR A 3 -2.94 16.83 0.99
CA THR A 3 -3.17 15.42 1.39
C THR A 3 -4.24 14.74 0.53
N LYS A 4 -5.14 15.49 -0.10
CA LYS A 4 -6.18 14.92 -0.97
C LYS A 4 -5.58 14.14 -2.14
N ILE A 5 -4.54 14.69 -2.78
CA ILE A 5 -3.86 14.03 -3.90
C ILE A 5 -3.17 12.74 -3.42
N LEU A 6 -2.47 12.81 -2.28
CA LEU A 6 -1.83 11.63 -1.68
C LEU A 6 -2.84 10.51 -1.40
N MET A 7 -3.99 10.86 -0.82
CA MET A 7 -5.05 9.90 -0.49
C MET A 7 -5.69 9.28 -1.73
N ILE A 8 -5.90 10.06 -2.80
CA ILE A 8 -6.42 9.53 -4.07
C ILE A 8 -5.39 8.60 -4.72
N ALA A 9 -4.13 9.01 -4.77
CA ALA A 9 -3.06 8.21 -5.37
C ALA A 9 -2.89 6.87 -4.64
N SER A 10 -2.87 6.88 -3.31
CA SER A 10 -2.78 5.65 -2.52
C SER A 10 -4.04 4.79 -2.64
N THR A 11 -5.24 5.38 -2.74
CA THR A 11 -6.47 4.63 -3.04
C THR A 11 -6.36 3.90 -4.36
N VAL A 12 -5.95 4.57 -5.44
CA VAL A 12 -5.87 3.95 -6.76
C VAL A 12 -4.87 2.80 -6.74
N PHE A 13 -3.68 3.02 -6.16
CA PHE A 13 -2.64 2.01 -6.06
C PHE A 13 -3.07 0.78 -5.24
N LEU A 14 -3.57 0.99 -4.01
CA LEU A 14 -4.03 -0.10 -3.14
C LEU A 14 -5.30 -0.77 -3.67
N GLY A 15 -6.19 0.01 -4.29
CA GLY A 15 -7.43 -0.50 -4.89
C GLY A 15 -7.17 -1.44 -6.05
N MET A 16 -6.31 -1.04 -6.99
CA MET A 16 -5.90 -1.91 -8.10
C MET A 16 -5.18 -3.16 -7.59
N SER A 17 -4.24 -3.01 -6.65
CA SER A 17 -3.52 -4.13 -6.04
C SER A 17 -4.48 -5.09 -5.33
N GLY A 18 -5.45 -4.56 -4.59
CA GLY A 18 -6.48 -5.33 -3.91
C GLY A 18 -7.37 -6.11 -4.87
N ILE A 19 -7.86 -5.49 -5.94
CA ILE A 19 -8.65 -6.16 -6.98
C ILE A 19 -7.86 -7.32 -7.59
N VAL A 20 -6.61 -7.08 -8.01
CA VAL A 20 -5.77 -8.10 -8.63
C VAL A 20 -5.53 -9.28 -7.67
N LEU A 21 -5.17 -9.02 -6.41
CA LEU A 21 -4.88 -10.07 -5.43
C LEU A 21 -6.13 -10.87 -5.02
N THR A 22 -7.31 -10.24 -4.99
CA THR A 22 -8.56 -10.92 -4.62
C THR A 22 -9.14 -11.75 -5.76
N PHE A 23 -9.15 -11.22 -6.99
CA PHE A 23 -9.82 -11.85 -8.12
C PHE A 23 -8.91 -12.68 -9.03
N LEU A 24 -7.60 -12.41 -9.02
CA LEU A 24 -6.60 -13.12 -9.84
C LEU A 24 -5.43 -13.72 -9.02
N PRO A 25 -5.67 -14.35 -7.84
CA PRO A 25 -4.58 -14.85 -6.99
C PRO A 25 -3.78 -15.98 -7.67
N GLY A 26 -4.44 -16.86 -8.43
CA GLY A 26 -3.80 -18.02 -9.06
C GLY A 26 -2.86 -17.63 -10.20
N GLU A 27 -3.26 -16.62 -10.99
CA GLU A 27 -2.48 -16.02 -12.07
C GLU A 27 -1.21 -15.38 -11.51
N ILE A 28 -1.31 -14.64 -10.40
CA ILE A 28 -0.15 -14.04 -9.77
C ILE A 28 0.79 -15.11 -9.19
N ILE A 29 0.26 -16.11 -8.47
CA ILE A 29 1.09 -17.16 -7.87
C ILE A 29 1.80 -18.00 -8.95
N SER A 30 1.10 -18.34 -10.04
CA SER A 30 1.70 -19.06 -11.17
C SER A 30 2.74 -18.22 -11.92
N SER A 31 2.55 -16.90 -12.01
CA SER A 31 3.52 -15.99 -12.65
C SER A 31 4.87 -15.94 -11.94
N ILE A 32 4.92 -16.21 -10.63
CA ILE A 32 6.16 -16.29 -9.83
C ILE A 32 6.69 -17.73 -9.74
N SER A 33 6.37 -18.57 -10.72
CA SER A 33 6.84 -19.97 -10.83
C SER A 33 6.50 -20.86 -9.62
N THR A 34 5.45 -20.51 -8.88
CA THR A 34 4.92 -21.31 -7.77
C THR A 34 3.59 -21.94 -8.18
N THR A 35 3.36 -23.20 -7.83
CA THR A 35 2.05 -23.84 -8.05
C THR A 35 1.02 -23.29 -7.06
N PRO A 36 -0.11 -22.72 -7.50
CA PRO A 36 -1.15 -22.25 -6.60
C PRO A 36 -1.68 -23.39 -5.73
N ASN A 37 -1.69 -23.18 -4.41
CA ASN A 37 -2.35 -24.08 -3.46
C ASN A 37 -3.42 -23.33 -2.67
N PRO A 38 -4.42 -24.02 -2.08
CA PRO A 38 -5.55 -23.37 -1.42
C PRO A 38 -5.16 -22.36 -0.33
N ILE A 39 -4.10 -22.64 0.43
CA ILE A 39 -3.63 -21.76 1.51
C ILE A 39 -2.98 -20.51 0.94
N SER A 40 -2.12 -20.65 -0.08
CA SER A 40 -1.48 -19.51 -0.75
C SER A 40 -2.51 -18.61 -1.45
N THR A 41 -3.50 -19.21 -2.14
CA THR A 41 -4.59 -18.48 -2.78
C THR A 41 -5.41 -17.71 -1.75
N LEU A 42 -5.82 -18.36 -0.66
CA LEU A 42 -6.53 -17.71 0.44
C LEU A 42 -5.71 -16.55 1.04
N SER A 43 -4.41 -16.73 1.23
CA SER A 43 -3.52 -15.70 1.78
C SER A 43 -3.48 -14.46 0.89
N PHE A 44 -3.39 -14.65 -0.43
CA PHE A 44 -3.42 -13.55 -1.40
C PHE A 44 -4.77 -12.84 -1.39
N GLN A 45 -5.88 -13.59 -1.29
CA GLN A 45 -7.22 -13.00 -1.24
C GLN A 45 -7.45 -12.17 0.04
N LEU A 46 -6.97 -12.65 1.20
CA LEU A 46 -7.04 -11.90 2.46
C LEU A 46 -6.17 -10.65 2.42
N LEU A 47 -4.97 -10.72 1.82
CA LEU A 47 -4.13 -9.55 1.58
C LEU A 47 -4.82 -8.55 0.64
N GLY A 48 -5.46 -9.05 -0.42
CA GLY A 48 -6.25 -8.23 -1.34
C GLY A 48 -7.40 -7.52 -0.64
N ALA A 49 -8.14 -8.21 0.22
CA ALA A 49 -9.21 -7.64 1.04
C ALA A 49 -8.67 -6.55 2.00
N LEU A 50 -7.49 -6.75 2.60
CA LEU A 50 -6.82 -5.73 3.42
C LEU A 50 -6.51 -4.47 2.59
N TYR A 51 -5.95 -4.64 1.39
CA TYR A 51 -5.62 -3.51 0.50
C TYR A 51 -6.88 -2.76 0.02
N LEU A 52 -7.96 -3.48 -0.29
CA LEU A 52 -9.26 -2.86 -0.59
C LEU A 52 -9.80 -2.07 0.62
N GLY A 53 -9.66 -2.61 1.82
CA GLY A 53 -10.02 -1.92 3.06
C GLY A 53 -9.29 -0.58 3.21
N PHE A 54 -7.96 -0.58 3.07
CA PHE A 54 -7.17 0.66 3.08
C PHE A 54 -7.52 1.60 1.92
N ALA A 55 -7.78 1.07 0.72
CA ALA A 55 -8.15 1.88 -0.44
C ALA A 55 -9.46 2.65 -0.20
N ILE A 56 -10.49 1.98 0.33
CA ILE A 56 -11.78 2.59 0.68
C ILE A 56 -11.63 3.57 1.84
N LEU A 57 -10.87 3.23 2.88
CA LEU A 57 -10.56 4.15 3.98
C LEU A 57 -9.92 5.45 3.46
N ASN A 58 -8.93 5.32 2.57
CA ASN A 58 -8.26 6.47 1.98
C ASN A 58 -9.21 7.29 1.09
N TRP A 59 -10.07 6.62 0.34
CA TRP A 59 -11.05 7.28 -0.53
C TRP A 59 -12.06 8.09 0.27
N MET A 60 -12.58 7.52 1.35
CA MET A 60 -13.57 8.20 2.20
C MET A 60 -12.95 9.36 2.97
N ALA A 61 -11.69 9.23 3.41
CA ALA A 61 -10.98 10.26 4.17
C ALA A 61 -10.35 11.37 3.31
N LYS A 62 -10.27 11.24 1.98
CA LYS A 62 -9.54 12.16 1.08
C LYS A 62 -9.92 13.65 1.20
N GLY A 63 -11.15 13.95 1.66
CA GLY A 63 -11.64 15.32 1.84
C GLY A 63 -11.32 15.93 3.21
N ALA A 64 -10.81 15.15 4.16
CA ALA A 64 -10.54 15.60 5.52
C ALA A 64 -9.10 16.07 5.70
N SER A 65 -8.85 16.88 6.73
CA SER A 65 -7.50 17.26 7.15
C SER A 65 -6.77 16.06 7.77
N ILE A 66 -5.83 15.48 7.02
CA ILE A 66 -5.06 14.29 7.44
C ILE A 66 -3.85 14.70 8.29
N GLY A 67 -3.56 13.92 9.35
CA GLY A 67 -2.39 14.12 10.24
C GLY A 67 -2.71 14.79 11.58
N GLY A 68 -3.83 15.50 11.69
CA GLY A 68 -4.31 16.07 12.97
C GLY A 68 -4.91 14.99 13.89
N ILE A 69 -5.19 15.32 15.15
CA ILE A 69 -5.58 14.34 16.21
C ILE A 69 -6.62 13.32 15.72
N TYR A 70 -7.66 13.76 15.00
CA TYR A 70 -8.72 12.89 14.49
C TYR A 70 -8.31 11.94 13.35
N ASN A 71 -7.49 12.42 12.40
CA ASN A 71 -7.10 11.64 11.21
C ASN A 71 -5.65 11.14 11.26
N LYS A 72 -4.95 11.34 12.39
CA LYS A 72 -3.60 10.84 12.63
C LYS A 72 -3.53 9.30 12.57
N PRO A 73 -4.51 8.54 13.09
CA PRO A 73 -4.50 7.08 12.94
C PRO A 73 -4.46 6.62 11.47
N ILE A 74 -5.16 7.32 10.57
CA ILE A 74 -5.17 7.00 9.13
C ILE A 74 -3.78 7.24 8.51
N ALA A 75 -3.12 8.35 8.87
CA ALA A 75 -1.77 8.64 8.42
C ALA A 75 -0.77 7.60 8.91
N VAL A 76 -0.84 7.22 10.20
CA VAL A 76 0.03 6.19 10.80
C VAL A 76 -0.23 4.82 10.19
N GLY A 77 -1.48 4.43 10.00
CA GLY A 77 -1.83 3.14 9.39
C GLY A 77 -1.25 3.00 7.98
N ASN A 78 -1.41 4.03 7.14
CA ASN A 78 -0.79 4.04 5.80
C ASN A 78 0.74 4.05 5.87
N PHE A 79 1.32 4.85 6.78
CA PHE A 79 2.76 4.86 6.99
C PHE A 79 3.30 3.47 7.37
N MET A 80 2.61 2.74 8.26
CA MET A 80 3.01 1.39 8.63
C MET A 80 2.86 0.41 7.47
N ASN A 81 1.75 0.45 6.72
CA ASN A 81 1.55 -0.40 5.55
C ASN A 81 2.66 -0.22 4.51
N PHE A 82 2.93 1.03 4.11
CA PHE A 82 3.94 1.33 3.10
C PHE A 82 5.37 1.22 3.64
N GLY A 83 5.62 1.64 4.88
CA GLY A 83 6.94 1.61 5.50
C GLY A 83 7.42 0.19 5.80
N VAL A 84 6.61 -0.61 6.50
CA VAL A 84 6.94 -2.02 6.78
C VAL A 84 6.98 -2.82 5.48
N GLY A 85 6.05 -2.55 4.55
CA GLY A 85 6.08 -3.16 3.22
C GLY A 85 7.35 -2.83 2.43
N ALA A 86 7.81 -1.57 2.45
CA ALA A 86 9.06 -1.17 1.81
C ALA A 86 10.27 -1.93 2.38
N LEU A 87 10.35 -2.09 3.70
CA LEU A 87 11.44 -2.85 4.34
C LEU A 87 11.42 -4.32 3.93
N ALA A 88 10.23 -4.93 3.84
CA ALA A 88 10.09 -6.31 3.37
C ALA A 88 10.53 -6.46 1.90
N LEU A 89 10.18 -5.50 1.04
CA LEU A 89 10.56 -5.50 -0.37
C LEU A 89 12.07 -5.29 -0.57
N ILE A 90 12.69 -4.39 0.19
CA ILE A 90 14.15 -4.19 0.15
C ILE A 90 14.88 -5.49 0.51
N LYS A 91 14.39 -6.21 1.54
CA LYS A 91 15.00 -7.46 1.96
C LYS A 91 14.98 -8.51 0.85
N ILE A 92 13.84 -8.70 0.18
CA ILE A 92 13.71 -9.75 -0.84
C ILE A 92 14.49 -9.44 -2.12
N ILE A 93 14.72 -8.16 -2.47
CA ILE A 93 15.54 -7.77 -3.63
C ILE A 93 16.97 -8.36 -3.53
N LEU A 94 17.49 -8.52 -2.32
CA LEU A 94 18.82 -9.08 -2.09
C LEU A 94 18.88 -10.61 -2.24
N GLU A 95 17.72 -11.29 -2.27
CA GLU A 95 17.61 -12.75 -2.25
C GLU A 95 17.18 -13.34 -3.61
N ILE A 96 16.48 -12.57 -4.45
CA ILE A 96 15.87 -13.06 -5.69
C ILE A 96 16.66 -12.65 -6.95
N GLN A 97 16.65 -13.51 -7.97
CA GLN A 97 17.22 -13.22 -9.29
C GLN A 97 16.13 -13.01 -10.36
N MET A 98 14.99 -13.68 -10.23
CA MET A 98 13.86 -13.53 -11.15
C MET A 98 12.94 -12.38 -10.71
N HIS A 99 12.37 -11.67 -11.69
CA HIS A 99 11.41 -10.57 -11.49
C HIS A 99 11.91 -9.40 -10.62
N VAL A 100 13.23 -9.27 -10.45
CA VAL A 100 13.85 -8.23 -9.61
C VAL A 100 13.41 -6.81 -10.02
N GLU A 101 13.26 -6.56 -11.32
CA GLU A 101 12.82 -5.26 -11.85
C GLU A 101 11.42 -4.87 -11.36
N ILE A 102 10.48 -5.83 -11.32
CA ILE A 102 9.11 -5.62 -10.85
C ILE A 102 9.13 -5.29 -9.35
N VAL A 103 9.93 -6.03 -8.57
CA VAL A 103 10.05 -5.82 -7.13
C VAL A 103 10.71 -4.47 -6.82
N ILE A 104 11.74 -4.05 -7.58
CA ILE A 104 12.35 -2.72 -7.47
C ILE A 104 11.32 -1.63 -7.76
N SER A 105 10.55 -1.76 -8.85
CA SER A 105 9.50 -0.80 -9.20
C SER A 105 8.47 -0.65 -8.07
N LEU A 106 8.00 -1.78 -7.52
CA LEU A 106 7.09 -1.81 -6.38
C LEU A 106 7.71 -1.16 -5.14
N THR A 107 8.99 -1.42 -4.89
CA THR A 107 9.75 -0.85 -3.76
C THR A 107 9.82 0.66 -3.84
N VAL A 108 10.10 1.23 -5.02
CA VAL A 108 10.14 2.68 -5.23
C VAL A 108 8.78 3.31 -4.91
N VAL A 109 7.68 2.68 -5.34
CA VAL A 109 6.32 3.15 -5.04
C VAL A 109 6.05 3.11 -3.53
N TYR A 110 6.39 1.99 -2.86
CA TYR A 110 6.21 1.84 -1.41
C TYR A 110 7.05 2.84 -0.61
N ILE A 111 8.33 3.04 -0.95
CA ILE A 111 9.19 4.04 -0.31
C ILE A 111 8.62 5.45 -0.50
N THR A 112 8.15 5.78 -1.70
CA THR A 112 7.57 7.09 -2.00
C THR A 112 6.38 7.36 -1.09
N PHE A 113 5.41 6.43 -1.01
CA PHE A 113 4.28 6.58 -0.11
C PHE A 113 4.69 6.59 1.37
N ALA A 114 5.66 5.77 1.77
CA ALA A 114 6.15 5.73 3.15
C ALA A 114 6.75 7.08 3.57
N ILE A 115 7.56 7.71 2.71
CA ILE A 115 8.13 9.05 2.99
C ILE A 115 7.01 10.09 3.09
N LEU A 116 6.07 10.08 2.15
CA LEU A 116 4.95 11.04 2.12
C LEU A 116 4.03 10.91 3.35
N PHE A 117 3.64 9.68 3.72
CA PHE A 117 2.82 9.45 4.93
C PHE A 117 3.62 9.67 6.22
N GLY A 118 4.93 9.39 6.23
CA GLY A 118 5.81 9.71 7.36
C GLY A 118 5.95 11.21 7.59
N TYR A 119 5.98 11.99 6.51
CA TYR A 119 5.92 13.45 6.57
C TYR A 119 4.57 13.91 7.15
N VAL A 120 3.45 13.44 6.61
CA VAL A 120 2.09 13.78 7.11
C VAL A 120 1.92 13.42 8.58
N PHE A 121 2.46 12.29 9.02
CA PHE A 121 2.42 11.87 10.41
C PHE A 121 3.15 12.84 11.36
N ARG A 122 4.27 13.42 10.91
CA ARG A 122 5.08 14.36 11.70
C ARG A 122 4.56 15.79 11.64
N THR A 123 3.91 16.19 10.56
CA THR A 123 3.40 17.56 10.39
C THR A 123 1.97 17.72 10.86
N ASN A 124 1.69 18.80 11.58
CA ASN A 124 0.30 19.16 11.87
C ASN A 124 -0.40 19.72 10.61
N PRO A 125 -1.70 19.47 10.42
CA PRO A 125 -2.43 20.07 9.31
C PRO A 125 -2.43 21.59 9.45
N SER A 126 -1.99 22.29 8.40
CA SER A 126 -2.22 23.73 8.28
C SER A 126 -3.72 23.96 8.13
N LYS A 127 -4.29 24.94 8.85
CA LYS A 127 -5.66 25.39 8.59
C LYS A 127 -5.73 25.83 7.12
N VAL A 128 -6.55 25.15 6.34
CA VAL A 128 -7.00 25.67 5.05
C VAL A 128 -8.23 26.49 5.40
N GLU A 129 -8.11 27.82 5.34
CA GLU A 129 -9.25 28.74 5.42
C GLU A 129 -10.18 28.57 4.22
#